data_AF-A0A7S2DBV0-F1
#
_entry.id   AF-A0A7S2DBV0-F1
#
_cell.length_a   1.000
_cell.length_b   1.000
_cell.length_c   1.000
_cell.angle_alpha   90.00
_cell.angle_beta   90.00
_cell.angle_gamma   90.00
#
_symmetry.space_group_name_H-M   'P 1'
#
loop_
_entity.id
_entity.type
_entity.pdbx_description
1 polymer ?
#
loop_
_entity_poly.entity_id
_entity_poly.type
_entity_poly.pdbx_seq_one_letter_code
_entity_poly.pdbx_strand_id
1 'polypeptide(L)'
;EFLHQELDGLVKCFIEEYRGQGGPELDRKELAWQFMLCALNQGTALLGTVPQMYRMCPKKQWPTIKDRKDPRIAENVDGKNTLRIYVNLFVNLCQMIRDWDLVDRFDAWVGEVSDATQMPRKAVPDV
;
A
#
# COMPACT_ATOMS: atom_id res chain seq x y z
N GLU A 1 4.55 4.58 -11.63
CA GLU A 1 4.60 4.05 -13.02
C GLU A 1 5.23 2.68 -13.10
N PHE A 2 6.52 2.49 -12.80
CA PHE A 2 7.19 1.17 -12.87
C PHE A 2 6.40 0.04 -12.20
N LEU A 3 6.03 0.18 -10.93
CA LEU A 3 5.31 -0.89 -10.21
C LEU A 3 3.97 -1.23 -10.87
N HIS A 4 3.26 -0.27 -11.45
CA HIS A 4 1.99 -0.54 -12.13
C HIS A 4 2.20 -1.37 -13.40
N GLN A 5 3.21 -0.99 -14.18
CA GLN A 5 3.53 -1.62 -15.47
C GLN A 5 4.12 -3.03 -15.27
N GLU A 6 4.93 -3.21 -14.24
CA GLU A 6 5.70 -4.43 -14.03
C GLU A 6 5.09 -5.38 -12.99
N LEU A 7 3.99 -5.02 -12.32
CA LEU A 7 3.39 -5.86 -11.27
C LEU A 7 3.15 -7.28 -11.76
N ASP A 8 2.59 -7.42 -12.96
CA ASP A 8 2.28 -8.72 -13.56
C ASP A 8 3.56 -9.56 -13.75
N GLY A 9 4.65 -8.94 -14.21
CA GLY A 9 5.96 -9.57 -14.37
C GLY A 9 6.60 -9.94 -13.02
N LEU A 10 6.50 -9.05 -12.03
CA LEU A 10 7.01 -9.29 -10.67
C LEU A 10 6.27 -10.44 -9.98
N VAL A 11 4.94 -10.48 -10.09
CA VAL A 11 4.12 -11.57 -9.56
C VAL A 11 4.49 -12.89 -10.24
N LYS A 12 4.68 -12.90 -11.56
CA LYS A 12 5.11 -14.10 -12.29
C LYS A 12 6.49 -14.59 -11.79
N CYS A 13 7.46 -13.69 -11.71
CA CYS A 13 8.80 -14.01 -11.19
C CYS A 13 8.73 -14.60 -9.78
N PHE A 14 7.94 -14.00 -8.89
CA PHE A 14 7.74 -14.54 -7.54
C PHE A 14 7.17 -15.96 -7.55
N ILE A 15 6.14 -16.23 -8.36
CA ILE A 15 5.52 -17.57 -8.45
C ILE A 15 6.52 -18.59 -8.96
N GLU A 16 7.29 -18.25 -9.99
CA GLU A 16 8.30 -19.14 -10.59
C GLU A 16 9.40 -19.49 -9.58
N GLU A 17 9.95 -18.48 -8.89
CA GLU A 17 10.97 -18.68 -7.86
C GLU A 17 10.43 -19.45 -6.65
N TYR A 18 9.23 -19.10 -6.17
CA TYR A 18 8.60 -19.77 -5.04
C TYR A 18 8.37 -21.27 -5.33
N ARG A 19 7.89 -21.59 -6.53
CA ARG A 19 7.75 -22.97 -7.00
C ARG A 19 9.10 -23.66 -7.16
N GLY A 20 10.10 -22.97 -7.71
CA GLY A 20 11.47 -23.49 -7.88
C GLY A 20 12.13 -23.89 -6.56
N GLN A 21 11.77 -23.25 -5.46
CA GLN A 21 12.25 -23.56 -4.11
C GLN A 21 11.35 -24.56 -3.35
N GLY A 22 10.42 -25.24 -4.03
CA GLY A 22 9.55 -26.27 -3.46
C GLY A 22 8.21 -25.77 -2.92
N GLY A 23 7.86 -24.50 -3.15
CA GLY A 23 6.54 -23.96 -2.87
C GLY A 23 5.45 -24.50 -3.81
N PRO A 24 4.18 -24.47 -3.42
CA PRO A 24 3.07 -24.80 -4.30
C PRO A 24 2.93 -23.80 -5.45
N GLU A 25 2.25 -24.24 -6.52
CA GLU A 25 1.81 -23.34 -7.58
C GLU A 25 0.72 -22.40 -7.05
N LEU A 26 0.84 -21.12 -7.38
CA LEU A 26 -0.07 -20.07 -6.92
C LEU A 26 -0.86 -19.51 -8.10
N ASP A 27 -2.14 -19.17 -7.87
CA ASP A 27 -2.92 -18.44 -8.87
C ASP A 27 -2.41 -17.00 -8.97
N ARG A 28 -2.10 -16.59 -10.20
CA ARG A 28 -1.49 -15.29 -10.49
C ARG A 28 -2.42 -14.12 -10.19
N LYS A 29 -3.70 -14.24 -10.54
CA LYS A 29 -4.67 -13.16 -10.37
C LYS A 29 -4.98 -12.96 -8.90
N GLU A 30 -5.16 -14.06 -8.19
CA GLU A 30 -5.38 -14.08 -6.75
C GLU A 30 -4.18 -13.49 -6.01
N LEU A 31 -2.94 -13.89 -6.35
CA LEU A 31 -1.74 -13.33 -5.71
C LEU A 31 -1.59 -11.83 -5.98
N ALA A 32 -1.84 -11.39 -7.21
CA ALA A 32 -1.83 -9.96 -7.53
C ALA A 32 -2.87 -9.18 -6.72
N TRP A 33 -4.05 -9.75 -6.51
CA TRP A 33 -5.10 -9.18 -5.68
C TRP A 33 -4.74 -9.15 -4.19
N GLN A 34 -4.22 -10.25 -3.64
CA GLN A 34 -3.73 -10.32 -2.28
C GLN A 34 -2.60 -9.31 -2.01
N PHE A 35 -1.74 -9.07 -2.99
CA PHE A 35 -0.74 -8.00 -2.92
C PHE A 35 -1.38 -6.61 -2.77
N MET A 36 -2.39 -6.29 -3.59
CA MET A 36 -3.12 -5.02 -3.50
C MET A 36 -3.85 -4.87 -2.15
N LEU A 37 -4.52 -5.93 -1.68
CA LEU A 37 -5.15 -5.95 -0.36
C LEU A 37 -4.14 -5.74 0.77
N CYS A 38 -2.97 -6.39 0.70
CA CYS A 38 -1.89 -6.18 1.65
C CYS A 38 -1.39 -4.72 1.65
N ALA A 39 -1.33 -4.07 0.49
CA ALA A 39 -0.94 -2.66 0.39
C ALA A 39 -1.99 -1.74 1.06
N LEU A 40 -3.28 -1.96 0.79
CA LEU A 40 -4.37 -1.24 1.45
C LEU A 40 -4.35 -1.42 2.97
N ASN A 41 -4.12 -2.64 3.44
CA ASN A 41 -3.99 -2.93 4.87
C ASN A 41 -2.75 -2.26 5.50
N GLN A 42 -1.63 -2.18 4.80
CA GLN A 42 -0.49 -1.40 5.28
C GLN A 42 -0.81 0.10 5.39
N GLY A 43 -1.69 0.61 4.53
CA GLY A 43 -2.20 1.98 4.61
C GLY A 43 -2.90 2.31 5.92
N THR A 44 -3.75 1.40 6.40
CA THR A 44 -4.46 1.59 7.67
C THR A 44 -3.47 1.62 8.84
N ALA A 45 -2.48 0.73 8.84
CA ALA A 45 -1.41 0.70 9.85
C ALA A 45 -0.58 2.00 9.84
N LEU A 46 -0.38 2.62 8.68
CA LEU A 46 0.39 3.85 8.55
C LEU A 46 -0.28 5.05 9.22
N LEU A 47 -1.61 5.08 9.32
CA LEU A 47 -2.30 6.12 10.10
C LEU A 47 -1.85 6.13 11.56
N GLY A 48 -1.55 4.95 12.11
CA GLY A 48 -1.01 4.80 13.46
C GLY A 48 0.43 5.31 13.63
N THR A 49 1.20 5.49 12.54
CA THR A 49 2.60 5.95 12.61
C THR A 49 2.74 7.48 12.55
N VAL A 50 1.66 8.21 12.23
CA VAL A 50 1.66 9.68 12.14
C VAL A 50 2.21 10.38 13.40
N PRO A 51 1.87 9.97 14.64
CA PRO A 51 2.46 10.58 15.83
C PRO A 51 3.99 10.43 15.88
N GLN A 52 4.52 9.28 15.45
CA GLN A 52 5.96 9.05 15.38
C GLN A 52 6.62 9.90 14.29
N MET A 53 5.96 10.06 13.14
CA MET A 53 6.42 10.95 12.08
C MET A 53 6.54 12.41 12.58
N TYR A 54 5.60 12.88 13.40
CA TYR A 54 5.67 14.22 13.99
C TYR A 54 6.74 14.41 15.06
N ARG A 55 7.24 13.32 15.67
CA ARG A 55 8.43 13.37 16.53
C ARG A 55 9.71 13.57 15.70
N MET A 56 9.76 13.02 14.49
CA MET A 56 10.91 13.11 13.59
C MET A 56 10.92 14.41 12.77
N CYS A 57 9.75 14.84 12.27
CA CYS A 57 9.56 16.11 11.58
C CYS A 57 8.38 16.86 12.21
N PRO A 58 8.61 17.95 12.96
CA PRO A 58 7.56 18.65 13.68
C PRO A 58 6.41 19.09 12.77
N LYS A 59 5.16 18.91 13.24
CA LYS A 59 3.93 19.23 12.48
C LYS A 59 3.96 20.62 11.80
N LYS A 60 4.53 21.63 12.47
CA LYS A 60 4.65 23.01 11.96
C LYS A 60 5.52 23.16 10.71
N GLN A 61 6.43 22.20 10.45
CA GLN A 61 7.34 22.25 9.30
C GLN A 61 6.73 21.65 8.03
N TRP A 62 5.75 20.74 8.16
CA TRP A 62 5.14 20.05 7.02
C TRP A 62 4.55 20.97 5.94
N PRO A 63 3.88 22.10 6.26
CA PRO A 63 3.36 23.00 5.22
C PRO A 63 4.43 23.58 4.28
N THR A 64 5.69 23.64 4.72
CA THR A 64 6.82 24.14 3.93
C THR A 64 7.53 23.05 3.13
N ILE A 65 7.23 21.78 3.37
CA ILE A 65 7.75 20.66 2.59
C ILE A 65 6.88 20.52 1.33
N LYS A 66 7.49 20.70 0.16
CA LYS A 66 6.80 20.60 -1.14
C LYS A 66 7.14 19.32 -1.91
N ASP A 67 8.24 18.67 -1.57
CA ASP A 67 8.73 17.46 -2.23
C ASP A 67 9.18 16.46 -1.15
N ARG A 68 8.93 15.17 -1.38
CA ARG A 68 9.45 14.06 -0.55
C ARG A 68 10.97 13.94 -0.56
N LYS A 69 11.64 14.58 -1.52
CA LYS A 69 13.10 14.73 -1.60
C LYS A 69 13.65 15.80 -0.64
N ASP A 70 12.80 16.52 0.08
CA ASP A 70 13.23 17.48 1.11
C ASP A 70 14.16 16.77 2.13
N PRO A 71 15.31 17.36 2.51
CA PRO A 71 16.26 16.75 3.43
C PRO A 71 15.64 16.29 4.76
N ARG A 72 14.62 17.01 5.24
CA ARG A 72 13.89 16.66 6.48
C ARG A 72 13.14 15.33 6.41
N ILE A 73 12.96 14.79 5.19
CA ILE A 73 12.36 13.48 4.91
C ILE A 73 13.38 12.53 4.32
N ALA A 74 14.15 12.99 3.32
CA ALA A 74 15.01 12.16 2.50
C ALA A 74 16.29 11.70 3.20
N GLU A 75 16.77 12.47 4.19
CA GLU A 75 17.94 12.11 4.97
C GLU A 75 17.56 11.29 6.21
N ASN A 76 18.58 10.75 6.89
CA ASN A 76 18.36 10.02 8.14
C ASN A 76 18.10 11.03 9.27
N VAL A 77 16.90 11.01 9.84
CA VAL A 77 16.57 11.77 11.04
C VAL A 77 16.95 10.94 12.25
N ASP A 78 17.81 11.47 13.12
CA ASP A 78 18.39 10.76 14.27
C ASP A 78 19.02 9.40 13.90
N GLY A 79 19.69 9.35 12.74
CA GLY A 79 20.31 8.12 12.22
C GLY A 79 19.33 7.10 11.65
N LYS A 80 18.03 7.43 11.55
CA LYS A 80 16.98 6.52 11.07
C LYS A 80 16.38 7.00 9.76
N ASN A 81 16.17 6.07 8.84
CA ASN A 81 15.46 6.32 7.58
C ASN A 81 13.93 6.13 7.68
N THR A 82 13.41 5.92 8.90
CA THR A 82 12.02 5.53 9.15
C THR A 82 11.01 6.53 8.57
N LEU A 83 11.27 7.83 8.69
CA LEU A 83 10.40 8.86 8.13
C LEU A 83 10.32 8.76 6.61
N ARG A 84 11.47 8.58 5.93
CA ARG A 84 11.55 8.37 4.49
C ARG A 84 10.73 7.17 4.05
N ILE A 85 10.84 6.05 4.77
CA ILE A 85 10.10 4.81 4.46
C ILE A 85 8.60 5.05 4.57
N TYR A 86 8.12 5.66 5.66
CA TYR A 86 6.70 5.92 5.86
C TYR A 86 6.13 6.89 4.83
N VAL A 87 6.82 7.99 4.53
CA VAL A 87 6.35 8.94 3.50
C VAL A 87 6.30 8.27 2.13
N ASN A 88 7.33 7.51 1.75
CA ASN A 88 7.34 6.82 0.47
C ASN A 88 6.24 5.76 0.37
N LEU A 89 6.01 5.00 1.44
CA LEU A 89 4.92 4.02 1.50
C LEU A 89 3.56 4.70 1.33
N PHE A 90 3.31 5.81 2.03
CA PHE A 90 2.07 6.57 1.88
C PHE A 90 1.86 7.07 0.45
N VAL A 91 2.90 7.67 -0.14
CA VAL A 91 2.82 8.19 -1.52
C VAL A 91 2.55 7.06 -2.51
N ASN A 92 3.24 5.93 -2.38
CA ASN A 92 3.02 4.77 -3.26
C ASN A 92 1.59 4.23 -3.11
N LEU A 93 1.07 4.16 -1.89
CA LEU A 93 -0.29 3.72 -1.65
C LEU A 93 -1.31 4.68 -2.27
N CYS A 94 -1.16 6.00 -2.07
CA CYS A 94 -2.04 6.98 -2.69
C CYS A 94 -2.02 6.90 -4.22
N GLN A 95 -0.85 6.66 -4.81
CA GLN A 95 -0.73 6.43 -6.25
C GLN A 95 -1.44 5.16 -6.68
N MET A 96 -1.29 4.05 -5.95
CA MET A 96 -2.02 2.82 -6.26
C MET A 96 -3.53 3.02 -6.17
N ILE A 97 -4.03 3.67 -5.10
CA ILE A 97 -5.46 3.94 -4.93
C ILE A 97 -6.01 4.75 -6.10
N ARG A 98 -5.28 5.78 -6.53
CA ARG A 98 -5.70 6.70 -7.60
C ARG A 98 -5.57 6.08 -8.99
N ASP A 99 -4.49 5.34 -9.25
CA ASP A 99 -4.09 4.96 -10.61
C ASP A 99 -4.49 3.52 -10.98
N TRP A 100 -4.87 2.68 -10.01
CA TRP A 100 -5.14 1.24 -10.22
C TRP A 100 -6.59 0.84 -9.94
N ASP A 101 -7.50 1.82 -9.89
CA ASP A 101 -8.93 1.61 -9.63
C ASP A 101 -9.18 0.77 -8.36
N LEU A 102 -8.35 0.93 -7.33
CA LEU A 102 -8.41 0.05 -6.15
C LEU A 102 -9.71 0.17 -5.38
N VAL A 103 -10.36 1.34 -5.40
CA VAL A 103 -11.64 1.55 -4.73
C VAL A 103 -12.71 0.64 -5.35
N ASP A 104 -12.90 0.75 -6.68
CA ASP A 104 -13.90 -0.04 -7.40
C ASP A 104 -13.61 -1.55 -7.32
N ARG A 105 -12.33 -1.94 -7.42
CA ARG A 105 -11.91 -3.34 -7.27
C ARG A 105 -12.17 -3.88 -5.87
N PHE A 106 -11.88 -3.07 -4.85
CA PHE A 106 -12.12 -3.46 -3.47
C PHE A 106 -13.61 -3.58 -3.19
N ASP A 107 -14.42 -2.65 -3.68
CA ASP A 107 -15.88 -2.73 -3.56
C ASP A 107 -16.42 -3.97 -4.26
N ALA A 108 -15.97 -4.28 -5.48
CA ALA A 108 -16.35 -5.50 -6.18
C ALA A 108 -16.02 -6.75 -5.36
N TRP A 109 -14.78 -6.84 -4.85
CA TRP A 109 -14.34 -7.95 -4.00
C TRP A 109 -15.15 -8.07 -2.70
N VAL A 110 -15.45 -6.95 -2.03
CA VAL A 110 -16.33 -6.94 -0.85
C VAL A 110 -17.71 -7.48 -1.21
N GLY A 111 -18.22 -7.18 -2.42
CA GLY A 111 -19.47 -7.74 -2.94
C GLY A 111 -19.41 -9.26 -3.07
N GLU A 112 -18.41 -9.76 -3.79
CA GLU A 112 -18.17 -11.20 -3.97
C GLU A 112 -18.05 -11.95 -2.63
N VAL A 113 -17.28 -11.40 -1.68
CA VAL A 113 -17.13 -11.99 -0.34
C VAL A 113 -18.44 -11.94 0.43
N SER A 114 -19.19 -10.84 0.37
CA SER A 114 -20.48 -10.72 1.06
C SER A 114 -21.49 -11.73 0.53
N ASP A 115 -21.57 -11.90 -0.78
CA ASP A 115 -22.44 -12.88 -1.43
C ASP A 115 -22.05 -14.32 -1.06
N ALA A 116 -20.75 -14.63 -1.07
CA ALA A 116 -20.24 -15.95 -0.72
C ALA A 116 -20.43 -16.30 0.77
N THR A 117 -20.33 -15.31 1.66
CA THR A 117 -20.38 -15.51 3.12
C THR A 117 -21.74 -15.20 3.75
N GLN A 118 -22.68 -14.65 2.98
CA GLN A 118 -23.95 -14.11 3.48
C GLN A 118 -23.78 -13.00 4.54
N MET A 119 -22.58 -12.39 4.60
CA MET A 119 -22.32 -11.27 5.51
C MET A 119 -22.93 -9.99 4.93
N PRO A 120 -23.70 -9.22 5.72
CA PRO A 120 -24.30 -7.99 5.22
C PRO A 120 -23.24 -6.93 4.97
N ARG A 121 -23.31 -6.28 3.81
CA ARG A 121 -22.48 -5.11 3.49
C ARG A 121 -22.84 -3.97 4.44
N LYS A 122 -21.84 -3.40 5.12
CA LYS A 122 -22.02 -2.17 5.89
C LYS A 122 -21.98 -0.99 4.93
N ALA A 123 -23.00 -0.14 4.96
CA ALA A 123 -22.95 1.14 4.27
C ALA A 123 -21.83 1.98 4.87
N VAL A 124 -20.89 2.42 4.04
CA VAL A 124 -19.92 3.45 4.41
C VAL A 124 -20.58 4.79 4.06
N PRO A 125 -20.85 5.68 5.03
CA PRO A 125 -21.41 6.99 4.73
C PRO A 125 -20.44 7.78 3.84
N ASP A 126 -20.97 8.54 2.88
CA ASP A 126 -20.17 9.48 2.09
C ASP A 126 -19.43 10.44 3.02
N VAL A 127 -18.10 10.54 2.86
CA VAL A 127 -17.20 11.36 3.67
C VAL A 127 -16.95 12.71 3.00
#